data_AF-A0A446BYJ4-F1
#
_entry.id   AF-A0A446BYJ4-F1
#
_cell.length_a   1.000
_cell.length_b   1.000
_cell.length_c   1.000
_cell.angle_alpha   90.00
_cell.angle_beta   90.00
_cell.angle_gamma   90.00
#
_symmetry.space_group_name_H-M   'P 1'
#
loop_
_entity.id
_entity.type
_entity.pdbx_description
1 polymer ?
#
loop_
_entity_poly.entity_id
_entity_poly.type
_entity_poly.pdbx_seq_one_letter_code
_entity_poly.pdbx_strand_id
1 'polypeptide(L)'
;MAPIKPHWSQPSHPDIQDVIVNDAEFTTKSVSKIALPPFGLFAKLEFPPCTVAAEPTYATVQIGRDKHLDLNSDLLYINHSCEPSLIFDTANMVIIAGPKGLQPGDELTFFYPSTEWDMAQPFDCFCGAPTCRGRIAGARDMTRAQLDGMWLNGHIRELLEEREQAAAVAAAAAPAETAPAKQNGSATAAATLTNGAASPHTTKTAAAAPAVPAAPADDQTVRALREALSHAEKAVEAARLALASYVAAVKPATVAGAQRRGPTSRELSGEMGGDTSV
;
A
#
# COMPACT_ATOMS: atom_id res chain seq x y z
N MET A 1 7.52 18.55 -18.33
CA MET A 1 7.96 19.66 -17.45
C MET A 1 9.48 19.69 -17.43
N ALA A 2 10.09 20.85 -17.17
CA ALA A 2 11.54 20.91 -16.97
C ALA A 2 11.92 20.17 -15.66
N PRO A 3 13.09 19.52 -15.59
CA PRO A 3 13.58 18.90 -14.35
C PRO A 3 13.67 19.95 -13.23
N ILE A 4 13.22 19.59 -12.02
CA ILE A 4 13.42 20.41 -10.83
C ILE A 4 14.92 20.62 -10.64
N LYS A 5 15.30 21.89 -10.53
CA LYS A 5 16.62 22.27 -10.09
C LYS A 5 16.71 22.03 -8.58
N PRO A 6 17.57 21.11 -8.11
CA PRO A 6 17.72 20.86 -6.68
C PRO A 6 18.09 22.16 -5.94
N HIS A 7 17.41 22.40 -4.83
CA HIS A 7 17.67 23.54 -3.95
C HIS A 7 18.19 23.09 -2.57
N TRP A 8 18.40 21.79 -2.39
CA TRP A 8 18.99 21.15 -1.21
C TRP A 8 20.45 20.78 -1.44
N SER A 9 21.16 20.45 -0.35
CA SER A 9 22.53 19.94 -0.42
C SER A 9 22.55 18.53 -1.03
N GLN A 10 23.44 18.29 -1.99
CA GLN A 10 23.60 17.00 -2.66
C GLN A 10 25.00 16.40 -2.40
N PRO A 11 25.10 15.11 -2.01
CA PRO A 11 24.00 14.24 -1.62
C PRO A 11 23.40 14.65 -0.25
N SER A 12 22.09 14.57 -0.15
CA SER A 12 21.31 14.78 1.07
C SER A 12 21.38 13.61 2.04
N HIS A 13 21.55 12.39 1.51
CA HIS A 13 21.57 11.13 2.26
C HIS A 13 22.83 10.30 1.93
N PRO A 14 24.04 10.87 2.11
CA PRO A 14 25.30 10.26 1.63
C PRO A 14 25.56 8.87 2.18
N ASP A 15 25.06 8.53 3.37
CA ASP A 15 25.37 7.26 4.02
C ASP A 15 24.48 6.10 3.55
N ILE A 16 23.30 6.40 3.01
CA ILE A 16 22.27 5.38 2.73
C ILE A 16 21.83 5.32 1.27
N GLN A 17 22.02 6.41 0.51
CA GLN A 17 21.53 6.54 -0.87
C GLN A 17 22.65 7.04 -1.78
N ASP A 18 22.73 6.45 -2.98
CA ASP A 18 23.50 6.98 -4.10
C ASP A 18 22.55 7.33 -5.25
N VAL A 19 22.73 8.50 -5.87
CA VAL A 19 21.92 8.94 -7.01
C VAL A 19 22.76 8.84 -8.26
N ILE A 20 22.39 7.91 -9.13
CA ILE A 20 23.03 7.72 -10.42
C ILE A 20 22.28 8.57 -11.44
N VAL A 21 22.88 9.71 -11.79
CA VAL A 21 22.39 10.57 -12.88
C VAL A 21 22.89 10.01 -14.20
N ASN A 22 22.00 9.89 -15.17
CA ASN A 22 22.34 9.48 -16.53
C ASN A 22 21.82 10.56 -17.49
N ASP A 23 22.67 10.94 -18.44
CA ASP A 23 22.46 12.07 -19.36
C ASP A 23 21.32 11.81 -20.36
N ALA A 24 20.88 10.55 -20.49
CA ALA A 24 19.65 10.21 -21.20
C ALA A 24 18.41 10.60 -20.38
N GLU A 25 17.46 11.30 -21.01
CA GLU A 25 16.25 11.81 -20.36
C GLU A 25 15.54 10.71 -19.52
N PHE A 26 15.23 11.04 -18.26
CA PHE A 26 14.44 10.21 -17.33
C PHE A 26 15.08 8.90 -16.84
N THR A 27 16.41 8.78 -16.88
CA THR A 27 17.11 7.56 -16.44
C THR A 27 17.88 7.72 -15.11
N THR A 28 17.65 8.82 -14.39
CA THR A 28 18.18 8.98 -13.02
C THR A 28 17.56 7.93 -12.11
N LYS A 29 18.37 7.26 -11.31
CA LYS A 29 17.90 6.25 -10.35
C LYS A 29 18.63 6.35 -9.02
N SER A 30 17.95 5.90 -7.98
CA SER A 30 18.50 5.82 -6.63
C SER A 30 18.88 4.39 -6.29
N VAL A 31 20.02 4.22 -5.64
CA VAL A 31 20.57 2.93 -5.26
C VAL A 31 20.87 2.92 -3.75
N SER A 32 20.58 1.81 -3.09
CA SER A 32 20.88 1.63 -1.67
C SER A 32 22.39 1.51 -1.44
N LYS A 33 22.89 2.16 -0.38
CA LYS A 33 24.27 1.97 0.12
C LYS A 33 24.35 1.04 1.32
N ILE A 34 23.21 0.67 1.88
CA ILE A 34 23.11 -0.09 3.13
C ILE A 34 22.32 -1.37 2.94
N ALA A 35 22.59 -2.35 3.82
CA ALA A 35 21.73 -3.51 3.99
C ALA A 35 20.68 -3.21 5.07
N LEU A 36 19.43 -3.60 4.84
CA LEU A 36 18.37 -3.56 5.84
C LEU A 36 17.63 -4.89 5.89
N PRO A 37 17.25 -5.38 7.08
CA PRO A 37 16.31 -6.48 7.17
C PRO A 37 14.94 -6.05 6.60
N PRO A 38 14.04 -7.01 6.29
CA PRO A 38 12.66 -6.70 5.95
C PRO A 38 12.03 -5.71 6.94
N PHE A 39 11.39 -4.66 6.41
CA PHE A 39 10.74 -3.60 7.20
C PHE A 39 11.69 -2.75 8.08
N GLY A 40 13.00 -2.85 7.87
CA GLY A 40 13.97 -1.97 8.52
C GLY A 40 13.80 -0.50 8.12
N LEU A 41 14.08 0.42 9.04
CA LEU A 41 14.03 1.86 8.78
C LEU A 41 15.11 2.26 7.77
N PHE A 42 14.69 2.87 6.66
CA PHE A 42 15.60 3.43 5.65
C PHE A 42 15.86 4.91 5.90
N ALA A 43 14.81 5.73 5.95
CA ALA A 43 14.93 7.17 6.17
C ALA A 43 13.73 7.71 6.95
N LYS A 44 13.92 8.87 7.59
CA LYS A 44 12.83 9.67 8.16
C LYS A 44 12.53 10.83 7.24
N LEU A 45 11.25 11.18 7.08
CA LEU A 45 10.85 12.35 6.29
C LEU A 45 11.04 13.69 7.03
N GLU A 46 11.45 13.63 8.31
CA GLU A 46 11.79 14.80 9.13
C GLU A 46 13.12 15.47 8.73
N PHE A 47 14.00 14.79 7.98
CA PHE A 47 15.34 15.29 7.65
C PHE A 47 15.87 14.75 6.30
N PRO A 48 16.39 15.60 5.39
CA PRO A 48 16.17 17.05 5.30
C PRO A 48 14.66 17.34 5.34
N PRO A 49 14.21 18.40 6.04
CA PRO A 49 12.80 18.49 6.39
C PRO A 49 11.94 18.59 5.14
N CYS A 50 11.03 17.62 4.98
CA CYS A 50 9.97 17.73 4.02
C CYS A 50 9.07 18.92 4.38
N THR A 51 8.60 19.66 3.39
CA THR A 51 7.69 20.79 3.59
C THR A 51 6.35 20.51 2.94
N VAL A 52 5.28 21.12 3.45
CA VAL A 52 3.96 21.00 2.81
C VAL A 52 3.98 21.72 1.47
N ALA A 53 3.61 20.99 0.41
CA ALA A 53 3.47 21.54 -0.92
C ALA A 53 2.12 22.27 -1.07
N ALA A 54 2.11 23.36 -1.83
CA ALA A 54 0.88 24.12 -2.11
C ALA A 54 -0.06 23.38 -3.08
N GLU A 55 0.51 22.65 -4.03
CA GLU A 55 -0.17 21.97 -5.12
C GLU A 55 0.54 20.63 -5.41
N PRO A 56 -0.18 19.58 -5.85
CA PRO A 56 0.45 18.34 -6.26
C PRO A 56 1.29 18.52 -7.53
N THR A 57 2.51 18.00 -7.51
CA THR A 57 3.40 17.94 -8.68
C THR A 57 4.01 16.56 -8.82
N TYR A 58 4.72 16.31 -9.93
CA TYR A 58 5.45 15.05 -10.14
C TYR A 58 6.52 14.77 -9.07
N ALA A 59 6.90 15.77 -8.29
CA ALA A 59 7.96 15.72 -7.29
C ALA A 59 7.47 15.75 -5.84
N THR A 60 6.16 15.78 -5.65
CA THR A 60 5.54 15.75 -4.33
C THR A 60 5.06 14.34 -4.00
N VAL A 61 4.93 14.04 -2.72
CA VAL A 61 4.31 12.80 -2.23
C VAL A 61 3.04 13.14 -1.46
N GLN A 62 1.92 12.51 -1.81
CA GLN A 62 0.66 12.66 -1.08
C GLN A 62 0.75 11.97 0.29
N ILE A 63 0.44 12.72 1.34
CA ILE A 63 0.50 12.27 2.75
C ILE A 63 -0.86 12.29 3.46
N GLY A 64 -1.91 12.60 2.72
CA GLY A 64 -3.28 12.69 3.20
C GLY A 64 -4.21 13.04 2.05
N ARG A 65 -5.52 13.11 2.30
CA ARG A 65 -6.54 13.34 1.27
C ARG A 65 -6.19 14.48 0.32
N ASP A 66 -5.91 15.65 0.88
CA ASP A 66 -5.68 16.89 0.13
C ASP A 66 -4.32 17.53 0.52
N LYS A 67 -3.34 16.69 0.90
CA LYS A 67 -2.06 17.16 1.45
C LYS A 67 -0.88 16.45 0.82
N HIS A 68 0.08 17.24 0.34
CA HIS A 68 1.31 16.78 -0.29
C HIS A 68 2.54 17.32 0.43
N LEU A 69 3.66 16.60 0.32
CA LEU A 69 4.97 17.04 0.77
C LEU A 69 5.94 17.19 -0.40
N ASP A 70 6.71 18.27 -0.38
CA ASP A 70 7.99 18.34 -1.07
C ASP A 70 9.04 17.61 -0.23
N LEU A 71 9.76 16.67 -0.85
CA LEU A 71 10.77 15.86 -0.15
C LEU A 71 12.06 16.63 0.15
N ASN A 72 12.33 17.72 -0.58
CA ASN A 72 13.49 18.62 -0.42
C ASN A 72 14.83 17.87 -0.25
N SER A 73 14.97 16.74 -0.92
CA SER A 73 16.10 15.84 -0.77
C SER A 73 16.19 14.90 -1.96
N ASP A 74 17.28 14.14 -2.02
CA ASP A 74 17.52 13.15 -3.07
C ASP A 74 16.54 11.97 -3.02
N LEU A 75 15.73 11.84 -1.97
CA LEU A 75 14.61 10.90 -1.93
C LEU A 75 13.64 11.13 -3.11
N LEU A 76 13.63 12.32 -3.70
CA LEU A 76 12.92 12.64 -4.95
C LEU A 76 13.28 11.70 -6.11
N TYR A 77 14.51 11.18 -6.14
CA TYR A 77 15.00 10.34 -7.23
C TYR A 77 14.70 8.84 -7.02
N ILE A 78 13.86 8.49 -6.05
CA ILE A 78 13.40 7.12 -5.82
C ILE A 78 12.27 6.84 -6.81
N ASN A 79 12.52 5.92 -7.74
CA ASN A 79 11.61 5.64 -8.85
C ASN A 79 10.43 4.74 -8.46
N HIS A 80 9.49 4.60 -9.39
CA HIS A 80 8.40 3.64 -9.26
C HIS A 80 8.87 2.20 -9.56
N SER A 81 8.35 1.24 -8.79
CA SER A 81 8.29 -0.16 -9.21
C SER A 81 6.97 -0.80 -8.82
N CYS A 82 6.49 -1.74 -9.64
CA CYS A 82 5.34 -2.58 -9.32
C CYS A 82 5.68 -3.67 -8.27
N GLU A 83 6.96 -4.00 -8.13
CA GLU A 83 7.54 -4.78 -7.03
C GLU A 83 8.58 -3.91 -6.31
N PRO A 84 8.14 -3.00 -5.42
CA PRO A 84 9.02 -2.00 -4.83
C PRO A 84 9.98 -2.59 -3.79
N SER A 85 11.14 -1.94 -3.65
CA SER A 85 12.12 -2.24 -2.60
C SER A 85 11.86 -1.45 -1.30
N LEU A 86 11.08 -0.38 -1.37
CA LEU A 86 10.74 0.50 -0.25
C LEU A 86 9.23 0.65 -0.07
N ILE A 87 8.85 0.99 1.16
CA ILE A 87 7.51 1.41 1.57
C ILE A 87 7.61 2.83 2.12
N PHE A 88 6.78 3.73 1.57
CA PHE A 88 6.65 5.10 2.06
C PHE A 88 5.49 5.18 3.04
N ASP A 89 5.79 5.08 4.33
CA ASP A 89 4.84 5.18 5.42
C ASP A 89 4.64 6.64 5.82
N THR A 90 3.66 7.29 5.19
CA THR A 90 3.41 8.72 5.39
C THR A 90 2.65 8.99 6.70
N ALA A 91 1.96 7.99 7.24
CA ALA A 91 1.31 8.10 8.55
C ALA A 91 2.35 8.21 9.67
N ASN A 92 3.45 7.45 9.56
CA ASN A 92 4.56 7.48 10.51
C ASN A 92 5.72 8.39 10.08
N MET A 93 5.61 9.06 8.92
CA MET A 93 6.64 9.93 8.36
C MET A 93 8.01 9.24 8.18
N VAL A 94 8.00 7.98 7.74
CA VAL A 94 9.20 7.16 7.53
C VAL A 94 9.18 6.43 6.20
N ILE A 95 10.36 6.08 5.72
CA ILE A 95 10.56 5.14 4.62
C ILE A 95 11.19 3.88 5.22
N ILE A 96 10.61 2.72 4.93
CA ILE A 96 11.11 1.42 5.40
C ILE A 96 11.39 0.49 4.22
N ALA A 97 12.26 -0.49 4.43
CA ALA A 97 12.50 -1.54 3.45
C ALA A 97 11.24 -2.41 3.24
N GLY A 98 11.07 -2.90 2.02
CA GLY A 98 10.01 -3.85 1.68
C GLY A 98 10.21 -5.23 2.33
N PRO A 99 9.32 -6.19 2.03
CA PRO A 99 9.36 -7.53 2.62
C PRO A 99 10.63 -8.34 2.31
N LYS A 100 11.37 -7.97 1.26
CA LYS A 100 12.64 -8.61 0.87
C LYS A 100 13.86 -8.01 1.59
N GLY A 101 13.70 -6.91 2.34
CA GLY A 101 14.81 -6.13 2.87
C GLY A 101 15.52 -5.33 1.77
N LEU A 102 16.74 -4.87 2.06
CA LEU A 102 17.64 -4.21 1.10
C LEU A 102 19.05 -4.77 1.23
N GLN A 103 19.78 -4.76 0.12
CA GLN A 103 21.23 -4.90 0.03
C GLN A 103 21.85 -3.66 -0.60
N PRO A 104 23.13 -3.36 -0.32
CA PRO A 104 23.86 -2.35 -1.08
C PRO A 104 23.86 -2.69 -2.57
N GLY A 105 23.55 -1.71 -3.42
CA GLY A 105 23.40 -1.90 -4.87
C GLY A 105 21.96 -2.15 -5.34
N ASP A 106 21.02 -2.44 -4.43
CA ASP A 106 19.61 -2.57 -4.81
C ASP A 106 19.04 -1.22 -5.26
N GLU A 107 18.24 -1.22 -6.32
CA GLU A 107 17.53 -0.02 -6.75
C GLU A 107 16.45 0.33 -5.71
N LEU A 108 16.44 1.60 -5.30
CA LEU A 108 15.45 2.15 -4.38
C LEU A 108 14.22 2.55 -5.19
N THR A 109 13.12 1.85 -4.95
CA THR A 109 11.85 2.08 -5.63
C THR A 109 10.68 1.94 -4.67
N PHE A 110 9.60 2.69 -4.91
CA PHE A 110 8.35 2.52 -4.18
C PHE A 110 7.15 2.46 -5.12
N PHE A 111 6.03 1.92 -4.63
CA PHE A 111 4.83 1.83 -5.43
C PHE A 111 4.06 3.14 -5.35
N TYR A 112 4.20 4.02 -6.35
CA TYR A 112 3.58 5.36 -6.31
C TYR A 112 2.08 5.37 -5.94
N PRO A 113 1.21 4.46 -6.45
CA PRO A 113 -0.19 4.41 -6.04
C PRO A 113 -0.42 4.04 -4.55
N SER A 114 0.63 3.68 -3.80
CA SER A 114 0.54 3.54 -2.33
C SER A 114 0.44 4.88 -1.61
N THR A 115 0.88 5.97 -2.23
CA THR A 115 0.76 7.35 -1.72
C THR A 115 -0.21 8.15 -2.57
N GLU A 116 -0.15 8.04 -3.90
CA GLU A 116 -0.88 8.89 -4.84
C GLU A 116 -2.26 8.36 -5.22
N TRP A 117 -3.30 9.14 -4.98
CA TRP A 117 -4.67 8.89 -5.45
C TRP A 117 -4.79 9.20 -6.93
N ASP A 118 -4.43 10.42 -7.32
CA ASP A 118 -4.47 10.92 -8.68
C ASP A 118 -3.12 11.59 -8.96
N MET A 119 -2.37 11.07 -9.93
CA MET A 119 -1.02 11.55 -10.19
C MET A 119 -1.02 12.80 -11.07
N ALA A 120 -0.26 13.83 -10.65
CA ALA A 120 -0.04 15.02 -11.47
C ALA A 120 0.57 14.72 -12.85
N GLN A 121 1.33 13.62 -12.96
CA GLN A 121 1.92 13.18 -14.23
C GLN A 121 1.89 11.64 -14.35
N PRO A 122 0.83 11.08 -14.96
CA PRO A 122 0.77 9.65 -15.28
C PRO A 122 1.83 9.24 -16.31
N PHE A 123 2.27 7.98 -16.26
CA PHE A 123 3.32 7.46 -17.15
C PHE A 123 3.14 5.97 -17.46
N ASP A 124 3.76 5.49 -18.54
CA ASP A 124 3.86 4.06 -18.85
C ASP A 124 5.04 3.45 -18.08
N CYS A 125 4.81 2.39 -17.32
CA CYS A 125 5.82 1.80 -16.45
C CYS A 125 6.82 0.93 -17.19
N PHE A 126 8.11 1.15 -16.91
CA PHE A 126 9.23 0.38 -17.45
C PHE A 126 10.02 -0.37 -16.35
N CYS A 127 9.40 -0.65 -15.20
CA CYS A 127 10.09 -1.28 -14.05
C CYS A 127 10.61 -2.71 -14.31
N GLY A 128 10.16 -3.38 -15.39
CA GLY A 128 10.60 -4.73 -15.74
C GLY A 128 10.09 -5.85 -14.83
N ALA A 129 9.32 -5.55 -13.78
CA ALA A 129 8.77 -6.56 -12.88
C ALA A 129 7.79 -7.51 -13.60
N PRO A 130 7.78 -8.82 -13.28
CA PRO A 130 6.82 -9.77 -13.85
C PRO A 130 5.35 -9.39 -13.61
N THR A 131 5.07 -8.73 -12.49
CA THR A 131 3.75 -8.23 -12.12
C THR A 131 3.56 -6.74 -12.48
N CYS A 132 4.25 -6.25 -13.52
CA CYS A 132 4.12 -4.87 -13.97
C CYS A 132 2.67 -4.54 -14.36
N ARG A 133 2.20 -3.36 -13.95
CA ARG A 133 0.82 -2.91 -14.12
C ARG A 133 0.62 -2.01 -15.35
N GLY A 134 1.66 -1.82 -16.15
CA GLY A 134 1.62 -0.97 -17.34
C GLY A 134 1.53 0.51 -16.95
N ARG A 135 0.43 1.18 -17.28
CA ARG A 135 0.28 2.61 -17.02
C ARG A 135 0.00 2.90 -15.54
N ILE A 136 0.72 3.86 -14.97
CA ILE A 136 0.57 4.32 -13.59
C ILE A 136 -0.02 5.73 -13.60
N ALA A 137 -1.19 5.90 -12.98
CA ALA A 137 -1.92 7.17 -12.91
C ALA A 137 -2.39 7.53 -11.48
N GLY A 138 -2.00 6.74 -10.49
CA GLY A 138 -2.52 6.82 -9.11
C GLY A 138 -3.56 5.74 -8.82
N ALA A 139 -3.91 5.58 -7.54
CA ALA A 139 -4.81 4.51 -7.06
C ALA A 139 -6.26 4.68 -7.54
N ARG A 140 -6.67 5.91 -7.89
CA ARG A 140 -8.02 6.26 -8.34
C ARG A 140 -8.50 5.42 -9.52
N ASP A 141 -7.60 5.07 -10.44
CA ASP A 141 -7.93 4.37 -11.67
C ASP A 141 -7.57 2.87 -11.62
N MET A 142 -7.14 2.38 -10.45
CA MET A 142 -6.74 0.99 -10.27
C MET A 142 -7.87 0.13 -9.70
N THR A 143 -7.96 -1.10 -10.20
CA THR A 143 -8.85 -2.14 -9.70
C THR A 143 -8.31 -2.74 -8.39
N ARG A 144 -9.19 -3.38 -7.61
CA ARG A 144 -8.80 -4.10 -6.40
C ARG A 144 -7.75 -5.18 -6.67
N ALA A 145 -7.89 -5.90 -7.78
CA ALA A 145 -6.93 -6.92 -8.20
C ALA A 145 -5.55 -6.34 -8.51
N GLN A 146 -5.47 -5.14 -9.11
CA GLN A 146 -4.19 -4.47 -9.33
C GLN A 146 -3.55 -4.02 -8.02
N LEU A 147 -4.34 -3.61 -7.02
CA LEU A 147 -3.82 -3.13 -5.74
C LEU A 147 -3.54 -4.25 -4.72
N ASP A 148 -3.96 -5.48 -5.02
CA ASP A 148 -3.82 -6.60 -4.10
C ASP A 148 -2.36 -6.92 -3.76
N GLY A 149 -2.11 -7.29 -2.51
CA GLY A 149 -0.77 -7.55 -1.98
C GLY A 149 0.13 -6.31 -1.81
N MET A 150 -0.31 -5.13 -2.24
CA MET A 150 0.45 -3.89 -2.04
C MET A 150 0.16 -3.27 -0.69
N TRP A 151 1.21 -2.74 -0.07
CA TRP A 151 1.03 -1.83 1.05
C TRP A 151 0.51 -0.48 0.53
N LEU A 152 -0.52 0.07 1.17
CA LEU A 152 -1.15 1.35 0.84
C LEU A 152 -1.25 2.21 2.10
N ASN A 153 -1.07 3.52 1.96
CA ASN A 153 -1.31 4.46 3.05
C ASN A 153 -2.80 4.51 3.43
N GLY A 154 -3.07 4.96 4.67
CA GLY A 154 -4.43 5.07 5.20
C GLY A 154 -5.36 5.90 4.31
N HIS A 155 -4.91 7.08 3.88
CA HIS A 155 -5.71 7.97 3.04
C HIS A 155 -6.07 7.36 1.68
N ILE A 156 -5.21 6.50 1.11
CA ILE A 156 -5.53 5.79 -0.13
C ILE A 156 -6.60 4.73 0.10
N ARG A 157 -6.53 3.99 1.21
CA ARG A 157 -7.57 3.00 1.55
C ARG A 157 -8.93 3.67 1.75
N GLU A 158 -8.96 4.78 2.49
CA GLU A 158 -10.17 5.57 2.71
C GLU A 158 -10.78 6.05 1.38
N LEU A 159 -9.97 6.62 0.48
CA LEU A 159 -10.43 7.07 -0.85
C LEU A 159 -10.96 5.93 -1.73
N LEU A 160 -10.33 4.74 -1.67
CA LEU A 160 -10.81 3.56 -2.38
C LEU A 160 -12.17 3.11 -1.85
N GLU A 161 -12.34 3.06 -0.53
CA GLU A 161 -13.60 2.68 0.13
C GLU A 161 -14.73 3.66 -0.22
N GLU A 162 -14.46 4.97 -0.19
CA GLU A 162 -15.42 6.00 -0.61
C GLU A 162 -15.85 5.83 -2.07
N ARG A 163 -14.89 5.59 -2.97
CA ARG A 163 -15.17 5.34 -4.40
C ARG A 163 -16.04 4.11 -4.59
N GLU A 164 -15.74 3.02 -3.89
CA GLU A 164 -16.49 1.77 -3.95
C GLU A 164 -17.92 1.95 -3.41
N GLN A 165 -18.09 2.66 -2.29
CA GLN A 165 -19.40 2.99 -1.72
C GLN A 165 -20.22 3.88 -2.66
N ALA A 166 -19.61 4.92 -3.24
CA ALA A 166 -20.26 5.79 -4.20
C ALA A 166 -20.73 5.02 -5.44
N ALA A 167 -19.91 4.10 -5.94
CA ALA A 167 -20.26 3.22 -7.06
C ALA A 167 -21.42 2.27 -6.71
N ALA A 168 -21.42 1.70 -5.50
CA ALA A 168 -22.51 0.82 -5.03
C ALA A 168 -23.83 1.58 -4.88
N VAL A 169 -23.81 2.80 -4.33
CA VAL A 169 -25.00 3.67 -4.23
C VAL A 169 -25.52 4.04 -5.61
N ALA A 170 -24.63 4.41 -6.54
CA ALA A 170 -25.02 4.73 -7.92
C ALA A 170 -25.63 3.51 -8.65
N ALA A 171 -25.07 2.32 -8.45
CA ALA A 171 -25.60 1.08 -9.02
C ALA A 171 -26.97 0.71 -8.44
N ALA A 172 -27.20 0.93 -7.14
CA ALA A 172 -28.49 0.69 -6.50
C ALA A 172 -29.56 1.71 -6.90
N ALA A 173 -29.17 2.93 -7.28
CA ALA A 173 -30.06 3.99 -7.74
C ALA A 173 -30.38 3.93 -9.24
N ALA A 174 -29.66 3.11 -10.02
CA ALA A 174 -29.93 2.94 -11.45
C ALA A 174 -31.30 2.26 -11.65
N PRO A 175 -32.21 2.83 -12.45
CA PRO A 175 -33.48 2.17 -12.75
C PRO A 175 -33.19 0.82 -13.43
N ALA A 176 -33.88 -0.23 -13.00
CA ALA A 176 -33.81 -1.53 -13.65
C ALA A 176 -34.11 -1.33 -15.15
N GLU A 177 -33.13 -1.54 -16.01
CA GLU A 177 -33.36 -1.57 -17.45
C GLU A 177 -34.48 -2.58 -17.71
N THR A 178 -35.62 -2.07 -18.15
CA THR A 178 -36.72 -2.91 -18.61
C THR A 178 -36.21 -3.72 -19.79
N ALA A 179 -36.03 -5.02 -19.57
CA ALA A 179 -35.87 -5.99 -20.63
C ALA A 179 -36.90 -5.75 -21.75
N PRO A 180 -36.56 -5.94 -23.03
CA PRO A 180 -37.47 -5.59 -24.12
C PRO A 180 -38.72 -6.46 -24.04
N ALA A 181 -39.85 -5.83 -23.69
CA ALA A 181 -41.16 -6.46 -23.69
C ALA A 181 -41.51 -6.85 -25.13
N LYS A 182 -41.70 -8.16 -25.36
CA LYS A 182 -42.31 -8.67 -26.59
C LYS A 182 -43.71 -8.07 -26.71
N GLN A 183 -43.89 -7.24 -27.73
CA GLN A 183 -45.20 -6.70 -28.11
C GLN A 183 -46.09 -7.82 -28.62
N ASN A 184 -47.31 -7.91 -28.10
CA ASN A 184 -48.45 -8.48 -28.81
C ASN A 184 -49.76 -7.84 -28.32
N GLY A 185 -50.33 -7.02 -29.19
CA GLY A 185 -51.75 -7.10 -29.56
C GLY A 185 -52.82 -6.58 -28.58
N SER A 186 -53.35 -5.41 -28.94
CA SER A 186 -54.78 -5.19 -29.21
C SER A 186 -55.72 -4.64 -28.11
N ALA A 187 -56.20 -3.43 -28.41
CA ALA A 187 -57.59 -2.94 -28.34
C ALA A 187 -58.05 -2.04 -27.15
N THR A 188 -58.15 -0.74 -27.50
CA THR A 188 -59.31 0.17 -27.38
C THR A 188 -60.07 0.25 -26.06
N ALA A 189 -60.14 1.44 -25.44
CA ALA A 189 -61.17 2.46 -25.72
C ALA A 189 -61.16 3.56 -24.62
N ALA A 190 -61.60 4.75 -25.03
CA ALA A 190 -61.59 6.01 -24.29
C ALA A 190 -62.55 6.08 -23.09
N ALA A 191 -62.26 6.96 -22.13
CA ALA A 191 -63.19 8.01 -21.68
C ALA A 191 -62.51 8.99 -20.70
N THR A 192 -62.58 10.26 -21.07
CA THR A 192 -62.34 11.48 -20.29
C THR A 192 -63.34 11.63 -19.13
N LEU A 193 -62.97 12.38 -18.07
CA LEU A 193 -63.73 13.41 -17.30
C LEU A 193 -63.11 13.55 -15.89
N THR A 194 -62.23 14.53 -15.64
CA THR A 194 -62.47 15.88 -15.07
C THR A 194 -62.84 15.97 -13.57
N ASN A 195 -61.92 16.60 -12.84
CA ASN A 195 -62.04 17.58 -11.75
C ASN A 195 -62.95 17.35 -10.52
N GLY A 196 -62.33 17.53 -9.35
CA GLY A 196 -63.02 17.81 -8.08
C GLY A 196 -62.04 18.06 -6.94
N ALA A 197 -61.49 19.27 -6.86
CA ALA A 197 -60.71 19.75 -5.72
C ALA A 197 -61.60 19.97 -4.49
N ALA A 198 -61.07 19.67 -3.29
CA ALA A 198 -61.03 20.58 -2.12
C ALA A 198 -60.79 19.81 -0.79
N SER A 199 -59.70 20.18 -0.13
CA SER A 199 -59.44 20.08 1.31
C SER A 199 -60.34 21.07 2.09
N PRO A 200 -60.48 21.06 3.45
CA PRO A 200 -59.33 21.14 4.38
C PRO A 200 -59.44 20.56 5.82
N HIS A 201 -58.25 20.39 6.40
CA HIS A 201 -57.79 20.54 7.80
C HIS A 201 -58.70 20.30 9.02
N THR A 202 -58.17 19.56 10.01
CA THR A 202 -57.74 20.05 11.37
C THR A 202 -57.20 18.86 12.19
N THR A 203 -55.88 18.79 12.42
CA THR A 203 -55.14 19.02 13.69
C THR A 203 -55.68 18.34 14.95
N LYS A 204 -54.90 17.39 15.49
CA LYS A 204 -54.80 17.18 16.95
C LYS A 204 -53.42 16.65 17.37
N THR A 205 -52.71 17.51 18.08
CA THR A 205 -51.46 17.29 18.82
C THR A 205 -51.73 16.60 20.16
N ALA A 206 -50.81 15.73 20.59
CA ALA A 206 -50.62 15.39 22.01
C ALA A 206 -49.16 14.93 22.26
N ALA A 207 -48.42 15.75 23.02
CA ALA A 207 -47.23 15.39 23.82
C ALA A 207 -47.73 15.09 25.26
N ALA A 208 -47.07 14.47 26.23
CA ALA A 208 -45.73 13.92 26.54
C ALA A 208 -45.97 12.87 27.69
N ALA A 209 -45.09 11.93 28.05
CA ALA A 209 -43.87 12.05 28.88
C ALA A 209 -43.53 10.63 29.47
N PRO A 210 -42.56 10.44 30.40
CA PRO A 210 -41.24 9.84 30.16
C PRO A 210 -41.04 8.46 30.83
N ALA A 211 -40.03 7.70 30.40
CA ALA A 211 -39.60 6.46 31.06
C ALA A 211 -38.15 6.56 31.57
N VAL A 212 -37.94 5.97 32.75
CA VAL A 212 -36.79 5.96 33.67
C VAL A 212 -35.48 5.43 33.03
N PRO A 213 -34.28 5.92 33.42
CA PRO A 213 -33.02 5.43 32.86
C PRO A 213 -32.61 4.07 33.45
N ALA A 214 -32.33 3.10 32.58
CA ALA A 214 -31.68 1.84 32.94
C ALA A 214 -30.16 2.04 33.07
N ALA A 215 -29.55 1.32 34.01
CA ALA A 215 -28.09 1.27 34.23
C ALA A 215 -27.31 0.80 32.98
N PRO A 216 -26.02 1.17 32.79
CA PRO A 216 -25.33 0.98 31.53
C PRO A 216 -24.89 -0.48 31.37
N ALA A 217 -25.70 -1.25 30.65
CA ALA A 217 -25.29 -2.53 30.09
C ALA A 217 -24.59 -2.28 28.75
N ASP A 218 -23.40 -2.87 28.60
CA ASP A 218 -22.63 -3.01 27.36
C ASP A 218 -22.38 -1.72 26.56
N ASP A 219 -21.43 -0.92 27.04
CA ASP A 219 -20.75 0.05 26.20
C ASP A 219 -20.02 -0.69 25.06
N GLN A 220 -20.62 -0.64 23.87
CA GLN A 220 -20.12 -1.24 22.64
C GLN A 220 -18.69 -0.76 22.32
N THR A 221 -18.35 0.48 22.68
CA THR A 221 -17.01 1.04 22.49
C THR A 221 -16.01 0.38 23.44
N VAL A 222 -16.37 0.15 24.71
CA VAL A 222 -15.52 -0.58 25.66
C VAL A 222 -15.26 -2.01 25.18
N ARG A 223 -16.28 -2.67 24.61
CA ARG A 223 -16.12 -4.02 24.05
C ARG A 223 -15.21 -4.03 22.82
N ALA A 224 -15.41 -3.11 21.88
CA ALA A 224 -14.57 -2.98 20.69
C ALA A 224 -13.10 -2.69 21.06
N LEU A 225 -12.85 -1.84 22.05
CA LEU A 225 -11.50 -1.53 22.53
C LEU A 225 -10.82 -2.75 23.18
N ARG A 226 -11.56 -3.55 23.96
CA ARG A 226 -11.01 -4.81 24.53
C ARG A 226 -10.67 -5.83 23.46
N GLU A 227 -11.53 -5.96 22.44
CA GLU A 227 -11.27 -6.86 21.32
C GLU A 227 -10.06 -6.40 20.50
N ALA A 228 -9.92 -5.09 20.24
CA ALA A 228 -8.75 -4.53 19.57
C ALA A 228 -7.45 -4.81 20.36
N LEU A 229 -7.50 -4.67 21.69
CA LEU A 229 -6.35 -4.93 22.56
C LEU A 229 -5.96 -6.42 22.55
N SER A 230 -6.94 -7.32 22.60
CA SER A 230 -6.72 -8.76 22.50
C SER A 230 -6.11 -9.17 21.15
N HIS A 231 -6.50 -8.53 20.04
CA HIS A 231 -5.88 -8.78 18.73
C HIS A 231 -4.43 -8.28 18.67
N ALA A 232 -4.14 -7.11 19.26
CA ALA A 232 -2.79 -6.59 19.33
C ALA A 232 -1.86 -7.52 20.15
N GLU A 233 -2.34 -8.06 21.28
CA GLU A 233 -1.58 -9.03 22.09
C GLU A 233 -1.26 -10.31 21.31
N LYS A 234 -2.24 -10.84 20.55
CA LYS A 234 -2.02 -12.02 19.68
C LYS A 234 -0.98 -11.74 18.59
N ALA A 235 -0.99 -10.54 18.01
CA ALA A 235 0.01 -10.14 17.01
C ALA A 235 1.42 -10.04 17.63
N VAL A 236 1.53 -9.47 18.84
CA VAL A 236 2.80 -9.42 19.59
C VAL A 236 3.31 -10.83 19.90
N GLU A 237 2.44 -11.75 20.31
CA GLU A 237 2.83 -13.12 20.60
C GLU A 237 3.28 -13.88 19.35
N ALA A 238 2.59 -13.69 18.22
CA ALA A 238 3.02 -14.23 16.93
C ALA A 238 4.40 -13.69 16.51
N ALA A 239 4.64 -12.38 16.69
CA ALA A 239 5.94 -11.77 16.42
C ALA A 239 7.05 -12.31 17.33
N ARG A 240 6.77 -12.55 18.62
CA ARG A 240 7.71 -13.19 19.56
C ARG A 240 8.06 -14.61 19.14
N LEU A 241 7.08 -15.41 18.75
CA LEU A 241 7.31 -16.78 18.27
C LEU A 241 8.15 -16.79 16.99
N ALA A 242 7.86 -15.89 16.05
CA ALA A 242 8.66 -15.74 14.83
C ALA A 242 10.11 -15.34 15.15
N LEU A 243 10.31 -14.39 16.07
CA LEU A 243 11.63 -13.97 16.52
C LEU A 243 12.40 -15.14 17.19
N ALA A 244 11.75 -15.90 18.07
CA ALA A 244 12.36 -17.05 18.73
C ALA A 244 12.78 -18.13 17.73
N SER A 245 11.92 -18.41 16.73
CA SER A 245 12.24 -19.35 15.65
C SER A 245 13.43 -18.87 14.81
N TYR A 246 13.49 -17.59 14.49
CA TYR A 246 14.59 -17.02 13.73
C TYR A 246 15.91 -17.09 14.51
N VAL A 247 15.92 -16.69 15.78
CA VAL A 247 17.11 -16.77 16.64
C VAL A 247 17.58 -18.22 16.83
N ALA A 248 16.66 -19.18 16.92
CA ALA A 248 17.01 -20.60 16.97
C ALA A 248 17.67 -21.09 15.66
N ALA A 249 17.20 -20.60 14.50
CA ALA A 249 17.77 -20.94 13.20
C ALA A 249 19.14 -20.27 12.95
N VAL A 250 19.40 -19.11 13.56
CA VAL A 250 20.64 -18.32 13.36
C VAL A 250 21.75 -18.68 14.36
N LYS A 251 21.47 -19.48 15.41
CA LYS A 251 22.54 -20.00 16.28
C LYS A 251 23.44 -20.96 15.49
N PRO A 252 24.76 -20.73 15.42
CA PRO A 252 25.67 -21.66 14.78
C PRO A 252 25.69 -22.96 15.58
N ALA A 253 25.53 -24.09 14.90
CA ALA A 253 25.81 -25.39 15.48
C ALA A 253 27.27 -25.38 15.95
N THR A 254 27.49 -25.41 17.27
CA THR A 254 28.80 -25.73 17.83
C THR A 254 29.21 -27.08 17.26
N VAL A 255 30.29 -27.08 16.48
CA VAL A 255 30.84 -28.28 15.83
C VAL A 255 31.33 -29.24 16.92
N ALA A 256 30.44 -30.12 17.37
CA ALA A 256 30.83 -31.33 18.07
C ALA A 256 31.08 -32.41 17.01
N GLY A 257 32.37 -32.64 16.73
CA GLY A 257 32.94 -33.84 16.12
C GLY A 257 32.14 -34.50 14.99
N ALA A 258 32.48 -34.17 13.74
CA ALA A 258 32.07 -34.95 12.59
C ALA A 258 32.66 -36.38 12.69
N GLN A 259 31.87 -37.33 13.20
CA GLN A 259 32.12 -38.75 12.99
C GLN A 259 31.90 -39.03 11.49
N ARG A 260 32.99 -39.42 10.81
CA ARG A 260 32.99 -39.82 9.40
C ARG A 260 31.92 -40.88 9.16
N ARG A 261 30.94 -40.59 8.30
CA ARG A 261 30.02 -41.59 7.74
C ARG A 261 30.43 -41.91 6.30
N GLY A 262 30.98 -43.11 6.13
CA GLY A 262 31.00 -43.81 4.86
C GLY A 262 32.18 -43.49 3.92
N PRO A 263 32.59 -44.46 3.09
CA PRO A 263 33.66 -44.27 2.13
C PRO A 263 33.25 -43.28 1.03
N THR A 264 34.18 -42.42 0.65
CA THR A 264 33.98 -41.44 -0.42
C THR A 264 33.95 -42.12 -1.80
N SER A 265 33.33 -41.50 -2.79
CA SER A 265 33.30 -42.00 -4.18
C SER A 265 34.69 -42.25 -4.79
N ARG A 266 35.76 -41.73 -4.18
CA ARG A 266 37.14 -41.97 -4.59
C ARG A 266 37.71 -43.29 -4.02
N GLU A 267 37.22 -43.75 -2.88
CA GLU A 267 37.60 -45.02 -2.25
C GLU A 267 36.87 -46.22 -2.86
N LEU A 268 35.74 -46.00 -3.54
CA LEU A 268 34.98 -47.04 -4.25
C LEU A 268 35.54 -47.38 -5.64
N SER A 269 36.46 -46.55 -6.18
CA SER A 269 36.95 -46.65 -7.56
C SER A 269 38.20 -47.52 -7.74
N GLY A 270 38.79 -48.07 -6.66
CA GLY A 270 39.89 -49.03 -6.76
C GLY A 270 41.20 -48.49 -7.35
N GLU A 271 41.42 -47.17 -7.35
CA GLU A 271 42.68 -46.56 -7.78
C GLU A 271 43.75 -46.64 -6.68
N MET A 272 44.36 -47.82 -6.55
CA MET A 272 45.57 -48.01 -5.75
C MET A 272 46.78 -47.39 -6.46
N GLY A 273 47.43 -46.45 -5.77
CA GLY A 273 48.88 -46.32 -5.76
C GLY A 273 49.54 -45.68 -6.98
N GLY A 274 49.96 -44.43 -6.81
CA GLY A 274 50.97 -43.79 -7.66
C GLY A 274 51.80 -42.84 -6.82
N ASP A 275 52.88 -43.37 -6.24
CA ASP A 275 53.92 -42.64 -5.53
C ASP A 275 54.43 -41.43 -6.32
N THR A 276 54.64 -40.31 -5.62
CA THR A 276 55.81 -39.45 -5.86
C THR A 276 56.24 -38.82 -4.53
N SER A 277 57.23 -39.45 -3.89
CA SER A 277 58.39 -38.76 -3.30
C SER A 277 59.07 -37.93 -4.41
N VAL A 278 59.57 -36.70 -4.22
CA VAL A 278 60.33 -36.07 -3.13
C VAL A 278 59.92 -34.59 -3.03
#